data_AF-K9QG76-F1
#
_entry.id   AF-K9QG76-F1
#
_cell.length_a   1.000
_cell.length_b   1.000
_cell.length_c   1.000
_cell.angle_alpha   90.00
_cell.angle_beta   90.00
_cell.angle_gamma   90.00
#
_symmetry.space_group_name_H-M   'P 1'
#
loop_
_entity.id
_entity.type
_entity.pdbx_description
1 polymer ?
#
loop_
_entity_poly.entity_id
_entity_poly.type
_entity_poly.pdbx_seq_one_letter_code
_entity_poly.pdbx_strand_id
1 'polypeptide(L)'
;MVINFPKWLFLLANILVLVIFMPGIALATPLQIHANSSVIFDQTHKAAINLAYSETDFTPQEHQQLQGLRQRRNKEISTILSSSQREKLKEQFQVGHNIYQALESLDLHPDQQSMIKAVMQLYNLKTKAILSRHSLQLGQE
;
A
#
# COMPACT_ATOMS: atom_id res chain seq x y z
N MET A 1 -9.29 43.64 53.56
CA MET A 1 -9.68 43.35 52.17
C MET A 1 -10.50 42.07 52.19
N VAL A 2 -11.83 42.19 52.10
CA VAL A 2 -12.76 41.04 52.22
C VAL A 2 -12.76 40.31 50.88
N ILE A 3 -12.11 39.15 50.83
CA ILE A 3 -12.06 38.33 49.62
C ILE A 3 -13.45 37.73 49.41
N ASN A 4 -14.05 37.99 48.24
CA ASN A 4 -15.37 37.50 47.85
C ASN A 4 -15.34 35.99 47.54
N PHE A 5 -15.02 35.18 48.55
CA PHE A 5 -14.90 33.72 48.51
C PHE A 5 -16.06 32.99 47.82
N PRO A 6 -17.36 33.36 48.03
CA PRO A 6 -18.45 32.63 47.39
C PRO A 6 -18.50 32.82 45.85
N LYS A 7 -18.02 33.95 45.33
CA LYS A 7 -17.99 34.19 43.87
C LYS A 7 -16.93 33.34 43.18
N TRP A 8 -15.78 33.17 43.84
CA TRP A 8 -14.70 32.30 43.35
C TRP A 8 -15.10 30.82 43.36
N LEU A 9 -15.81 30.38 44.42
CA LEU A 9 -16.31 29.02 44.51
C LEU A 9 -17.33 28.73 43.38
N PHE A 10 -18.19 29.69 43.06
CA PHE A 10 -19.17 29.55 41.97
C PHE A 10 -18.51 29.48 40.59
N LEU A 11 -17.46 30.28 40.36
CA LEU A 11 -16.69 30.25 39.11
C LEU A 11 -15.98 28.90 38.93
N LEU A 12 -15.34 28.37 39.98
CA LEU A 12 -14.68 27.06 39.97
C LEU A 12 -15.69 25.93 39.69
N ALA A 13 -16.87 25.97 40.30
CA ALA A 13 -17.91 24.98 40.05
C ALA A 13 -18.38 24.98 38.59
N ASN A 14 -18.55 26.16 37.97
CA ASN A 14 -18.94 26.25 36.56
C ASN A 14 -17.87 25.70 35.60
N ILE A 15 -16.59 25.98 35.87
CA ILE A 15 -15.47 25.44 35.07
C ILE A 15 -15.43 23.91 35.18
N LEU A 16 -15.65 23.37 36.38
CA LEU A 16 -15.64 21.92 36.60
C LEU A 16 -16.77 21.22 35.83
N VAL A 17 -17.98 21.79 35.83
CA VAL A 17 -19.11 21.28 35.04
C VAL A 17 -18.78 21.31 33.54
N LEU A 18 -18.17 22.39 33.04
CA LEU A 18 -17.78 22.50 31.63
C LEU A 18 -16.79 21.40 31.22
N VAL A 19 -15.82 21.06 32.07
CA VAL A 19 -14.84 20.00 31.80
C VAL A 19 -15.49 18.61 31.80
N ILE A 20 -16.42 18.35 32.72
CA ILE A 20 -17.13 17.05 32.81
C ILE A 20 -18.07 16.84 31.61
N PHE A 21 -18.71 17.92 31.12
CA PHE A 21 -19.63 17.87 29.99
C PHE A 21 -18.95 18.01 28.62
N MET A 22 -17.63 18.16 28.57
CA MET A 22 -16.91 18.20 27.31
C MET A 22 -16.89 16.79 26.70
N PRO A 23 -17.49 16.56 25.52
CA PRO A 23 -17.43 15.26 24.87
C PRO A 23 -15.96 14.95 24.58
N GLY A 24 -15.51 13.75 24.98
CA GLY A 24 -14.12 13.34 24.86
C GLY A 24 -13.63 13.54 23.43
N ILE A 25 -12.66 14.44 23.25
CA ILE A 25 -11.99 14.62 21.96
C ILE A 25 -11.09 13.39 21.83
N ALA A 26 -11.51 12.43 21.02
CA ALA A 26 -10.65 11.34 20.62
C ALA A 26 -9.48 11.94 19.84
N LEU A 27 -8.35 12.13 20.51
CA LEU A 27 -7.07 12.31 19.86
C LEU A 27 -6.85 11.04 19.03
N ALA A 28 -7.03 11.15 17.72
CA ALA A 28 -6.67 10.10 16.79
C ALA A 28 -5.17 9.89 16.92
N THR A 29 -4.79 8.89 17.72
CA THR A 29 -3.43 8.37 17.71
C THR A 29 -3.11 7.99 16.26
N PRO A 30 -1.95 8.38 15.73
CA PRO A 30 -1.54 7.91 14.42
C PRO A 30 -1.57 6.39 14.49
N LEU A 31 -2.42 5.81 13.65
CA LEU A 31 -2.58 4.37 13.55
C LEU A 31 -1.19 3.82 13.22
N GLN A 32 -0.53 3.23 14.22
CA GLN A 32 0.66 2.42 13.99
C GLN A 32 0.13 1.18 13.29
N ILE A 33 -0.07 1.29 11.98
CA ILE A 33 -0.40 0.17 11.13
C ILE A 33 0.87 -0.68 11.11
N HIS A 34 0.99 -1.57 12.09
CA HIS A 34 1.81 -2.76 11.97
C HIS A 34 1.10 -3.68 10.98
N ALA A 35 1.03 -3.24 9.72
CA ALA A 35 0.52 -4.09 8.66
C ALA A 35 1.59 -5.13 8.41
N ASN A 36 1.37 -6.32 9.00
CA ASN A 36 2.06 -7.54 8.64
C ASN A 36 2.21 -7.57 7.11
N SER A 37 3.41 -7.90 6.63
CA SER A 37 3.76 -7.76 5.22
C SER A 37 2.79 -8.48 4.29
N SER A 38 2.25 -9.61 4.78
CA SER A 38 1.21 -10.42 4.15
C SER A 38 -0.03 -9.61 3.75
N VAL A 39 -0.60 -8.79 4.66
CA VAL A 39 -1.85 -8.05 4.41
C VAL A 39 -1.69 -7.01 3.30
N ILE A 40 -0.52 -6.38 3.21
CA ILE A 40 -0.22 -5.35 2.20
C ILE A 40 -0.02 -5.97 0.81
N PHE A 41 0.68 -7.11 0.73
CA PHE A 41 0.86 -7.82 -0.53
C PHE A 41 -0.45 -8.46 -1.00
N ASP A 42 -1.28 -8.96 -0.10
CA ASP A 42 -2.60 -9.51 -0.41
C ASP A 42 -3.51 -8.52 -1.12
N GLN A 43 -3.58 -7.27 -0.64
CA GLN A 43 -4.41 -6.25 -1.27
C GLN A 43 -3.92 -5.90 -2.69
N THR A 44 -2.61 -5.88 -2.87
CA THR A 44 -1.98 -5.59 -4.16
C THR A 44 -2.13 -6.76 -5.13
N HIS A 45 -2.08 -7.99 -4.62
CA HIS A 45 -2.29 -9.23 -5.35
C HIS A 45 -3.76 -9.35 -5.80
N LYS A 46 -4.73 -9.11 -4.90
CA LYS A 46 -6.16 -9.06 -5.27
C LYS A 46 -6.45 -8.01 -6.34
N ALA A 47 -5.78 -6.86 -6.31
CA ALA A 47 -5.91 -5.84 -7.35
C ALA A 47 -5.31 -6.28 -8.71
N ALA A 48 -4.32 -7.18 -8.70
CA ALA A 48 -3.72 -7.75 -9.90
C ALA A 48 -4.52 -8.96 -10.45
N ILE A 49 -5.14 -9.77 -9.58
CA ILE A 49 -6.01 -10.88 -9.98
C ILE A 49 -7.28 -10.37 -10.69
N ASN A 50 -7.86 -9.27 -10.21
CA ASN A 50 -9.01 -8.64 -10.89
C ASN A 50 -8.68 -8.08 -12.28
N LEU A 51 -7.41 -8.15 -12.70
CA LEU A 51 -6.92 -7.73 -14.01
C LEU A 51 -6.84 -8.88 -15.02
N ALA A 52 -7.44 -10.03 -14.73
CA ALA A 52 -7.39 -11.25 -15.53
C ALA A 52 -8.08 -11.10 -16.90
N TYR A 53 -7.47 -10.35 -17.81
CA TYR A 53 -7.51 -10.63 -19.24
C TYR A 53 -6.53 -11.78 -19.50
N SER A 54 -6.95 -12.75 -20.31
CA SER A 54 -6.07 -13.85 -20.70
C SER A 54 -4.89 -13.26 -21.47
N GLU A 55 -3.65 -13.62 -21.07
CA GLU A 55 -2.43 -13.13 -21.73
C GLU A 55 -2.39 -13.50 -23.22
N THR A 56 -3.25 -14.41 -23.67
CA THR A 56 -3.45 -14.84 -25.05
C THR A 56 -4.10 -13.81 -25.96
N ASP A 57 -4.78 -12.80 -25.40
CA ASP A 57 -5.60 -11.87 -26.18
C ASP A 57 -4.81 -10.60 -26.56
N PHE A 58 -3.59 -10.43 -26.04
CA PHE A 58 -2.77 -9.25 -26.30
C PHE A 58 -2.12 -9.27 -27.69
N THR A 59 -2.02 -8.08 -28.27
CA THR A 59 -1.20 -7.87 -29.45
C THR A 59 0.28 -8.08 -29.12
N PRO A 60 1.13 -8.45 -30.10
CA PRO A 60 2.58 -8.57 -29.88
C PRO A 60 3.23 -7.31 -29.29
N GLN A 61 2.73 -6.12 -29.66
CA GLN A 61 3.21 -4.85 -29.13
C GLN A 61 2.86 -4.66 -27.65
N GLU A 62 1.65 -5.07 -27.23
CA GLU A 62 1.24 -5.00 -25.82
C GLU A 62 2.02 -5.98 -24.96
N HIS A 63 2.32 -7.17 -25.47
CA HIS A 63 3.22 -8.12 -24.80
C HIS A 63 4.60 -7.51 -24.54
N GLN A 64 5.19 -6.85 -25.54
CA GLN A 64 6.48 -6.18 -25.39
C GLN A 64 6.41 -5.06 -24.34
N GLN A 65 5.34 -4.26 -24.34
CA GLN A 65 5.12 -3.23 -23.33
C GLN A 65 5.03 -3.84 -21.93
N LEU A 66 4.26 -4.92 -21.76
CA LEU A 66 4.09 -5.59 -20.47
C LEU A 66 5.39 -6.21 -19.97
N GLN A 67 6.19 -6.82 -20.86
CA GLN A 67 7.52 -7.31 -20.54
C GLN A 67 8.44 -6.17 -20.08
N GLY A 68 8.42 -5.03 -20.76
CA GLY A 68 9.16 -3.84 -20.36
C GLY A 68 8.74 -3.32 -18.97
N LEU A 69 7.44 -3.32 -18.67
CA LEU A 69 6.93 -2.97 -17.35
C LEU A 69 7.39 -3.96 -16.26
N ARG A 70 7.37 -5.26 -16.55
CA ARG A 70 7.85 -6.30 -15.63
C ARG A 70 9.34 -6.13 -15.34
N GLN A 71 10.17 -5.91 -16.36
CA GLN A 71 11.60 -5.69 -16.21
C GLN A 71 11.91 -4.43 -15.39
N ARG A 72 11.21 -3.33 -15.69
CA ARG A 72 11.35 -2.08 -14.95
C ARG A 72 10.98 -2.24 -13.48
N ARG A 73 9.83 -2.85 -13.19
CA ARG A 73 9.39 -3.18 -11.83
C ARG A 73 10.45 -3.99 -11.09
N ASN A 74 11.01 -5.02 -11.74
CA ASN A 74 12.05 -5.86 -11.13
C ASN A 74 13.33 -5.07 -10.81
N LYS A 75 13.72 -4.13 -11.68
CA LYS A 75 14.90 -3.26 -11.46
C LYS A 75 14.69 -2.25 -10.33
N GLU A 76 13.50 -1.67 -10.24
CA GLU A 76 13.16 -0.72 -9.17
C GLU A 76 13.10 -1.44 -7.81
N ILE A 77 12.46 -2.61 -7.75
CA ILE A 77 12.44 -3.45 -6.55
C ILE A 77 13.84 -3.87 -6.15
N SER A 78 14.67 -4.34 -7.08
CA SER A 78 16.02 -4.76 -6.73
C SER A 78 16.80 -3.62 -6.11
N THR A 79 16.67 -2.38 -6.61
CA THR A 79 17.32 -1.18 -6.05
C THR A 79 16.96 -0.93 -4.59
N ILE A 80 15.73 -1.25 -4.17
CA ILE A 80 15.25 -1.10 -2.78
C ILE A 80 15.79 -2.21 -1.86
N LEU A 81 16.05 -3.40 -2.40
CA LEU A 81 16.48 -4.57 -1.65
C LEU A 81 17.99 -4.59 -1.38
N SER A 82 18.37 -5.13 -0.22
CA SER A 82 19.76 -5.44 0.13
C SER A 82 20.30 -6.61 -0.68
N SER A 83 21.63 -6.81 -0.68
CA SER A 83 22.25 -7.91 -1.43
C SER A 83 21.71 -9.28 -1.01
N SER A 84 21.58 -9.54 0.29
CA SER A 84 21.05 -10.81 0.81
C SER A 84 19.58 -11.01 0.42
N GLN A 85 18.78 -9.94 0.47
CA GLN A 85 17.38 -9.98 0.04
C GLN A 85 17.26 -10.29 -1.46
N ARG A 86 18.10 -9.70 -2.31
CA ARG A 86 18.12 -9.98 -3.76
C ARG A 86 18.45 -11.43 -4.07
N GLU A 87 19.37 -12.03 -3.32
CA GLU A 87 19.74 -13.43 -3.49
C GLU A 87 18.58 -14.36 -3.13
N LYS A 88 17.93 -14.13 -1.97
CA LYS A 88 16.71 -14.85 -1.59
C LYS A 88 15.60 -14.68 -2.62
N LEU A 89 15.38 -13.45 -3.12
CA LEU A 89 14.37 -13.19 -4.15
C LEU A 89 14.63 -14.02 -5.42
N LYS A 90 15.91 -14.13 -5.84
CA LYS A 90 16.30 -14.95 -6.99
C LYS A 90 16.04 -16.43 -6.75
N GLU A 91 16.35 -16.93 -5.56
CA GLU A 91 16.07 -18.32 -5.15
C GLU A 91 14.56 -18.62 -5.25
N GLN A 92 13.71 -17.74 -4.71
CA GLN A 92 12.25 -17.89 -4.78
C GLN A 92 11.74 -17.98 -6.23
N PHE A 93 12.32 -17.20 -7.15
CA PHE A 93 11.97 -17.31 -8.58
C PHE A 93 12.41 -18.62 -9.22
N GLN A 94 13.55 -19.19 -8.80
CA GLN A 94 14.00 -20.49 -9.31
C GLN A 94 13.08 -21.63 -8.88
N VAL A 95 12.47 -21.52 -7.69
CA VAL A 95 11.47 -22.45 -7.18
C VAL A 95 10.08 -22.24 -7.83
N GLY A 96 9.94 -21.22 -8.69
CA GLY A 96 8.72 -20.94 -9.44
C GLY A 96 7.71 -20.06 -8.72
N HIS A 97 8.07 -19.46 -7.59
CA HIS A 97 7.20 -18.50 -6.92
C HIS A 97 7.04 -17.22 -7.74
N ASN A 98 5.83 -16.67 -7.73
CA ASN A 98 5.58 -15.39 -8.37
C ASN A 98 6.16 -14.23 -7.54
N ILE A 99 6.24 -13.03 -8.12
CA ILE A 99 6.78 -11.82 -7.45
C ILE A 99 6.11 -11.49 -6.12
N TYR A 100 4.81 -11.72 -5.96
CA TYR A 100 4.09 -11.41 -4.72
C TYR A 100 4.47 -12.41 -3.62
N GLN A 101 4.43 -13.70 -3.93
CA GLN A 101 4.86 -14.77 -3.02
C GLN A 101 6.33 -14.65 -2.65
N ALA A 102 7.17 -14.35 -3.64
CA ALA A 102 8.59 -14.14 -3.44
C ALA A 102 8.81 -12.98 -2.47
N LEU A 103 8.19 -11.82 -2.68
CA LEU A 103 8.31 -10.64 -1.80
C LEU A 103 7.78 -10.86 -0.39
N GLU A 104 6.71 -11.64 -0.22
CA GLU A 104 6.15 -11.98 1.09
C GLU A 104 7.13 -12.82 1.93
N SER A 105 7.94 -13.66 1.27
CA SER A 105 8.95 -14.49 1.95
C SER A 105 10.19 -13.72 2.42
N LEU A 106 10.36 -12.45 1.99
CA LEU A 106 11.46 -11.62 2.45
C LEU A 106 11.12 -10.90 3.75
N ASP A 107 12.10 -10.87 4.64
CA ASP A 107 12.11 -9.97 5.80
C ASP A 107 12.43 -8.55 5.31
N LEU A 108 11.40 -7.74 5.12
CA LEU A 108 11.46 -6.37 4.59
C LEU A 108 11.25 -5.35 5.71
N HIS A 109 12.08 -4.31 5.76
CA HIS A 109 11.83 -3.17 6.64
C HIS A 109 10.52 -2.46 6.21
N PRO A 110 9.74 -1.87 7.14
CA PRO A 110 8.50 -1.17 6.80
C PRO A 110 8.64 -0.13 5.69
N ASP A 111 9.77 0.60 5.67
CA ASP A 111 10.06 1.58 4.61
C ASP A 111 10.28 0.90 3.25
N GLN A 112 11.05 -0.19 3.20
CA GLN A 112 11.26 -0.97 1.98
C GLN A 112 9.93 -1.51 1.46
N GLN A 113 9.07 -1.98 2.36
CA GLN A 113 7.76 -2.50 2.04
C GLN A 113 6.85 -1.42 1.44
N SER A 114 6.86 -0.21 2.02
CA SER A 114 6.12 0.94 1.49
C SER A 114 6.60 1.33 0.08
N MET A 115 7.92 1.38 -0.14
CA MET A 115 8.49 1.67 -1.45
C MET A 115 8.13 0.60 -2.49
N ILE A 116 8.25 -0.68 -2.14
CA ILE A 116 7.91 -1.81 -3.02
C ILE A 116 6.41 -1.79 -3.35
N LYS A 117 5.55 -1.47 -2.38
CA LYS A 117 4.10 -1.29 -2.60
C LYS A 117 3.83 -0.20 -3.63
N ALA A 118 4.51 0.95 -3.53
CA ALA A 118 4.34 2.04 -4.48
C ALA A 118 4.76 1.63 -5.91
N VAL A 119 5.89 0.92 -6.04
CA VAL A 119 6.35 0.36 -7.33
C VAL A 119 5.30 -0.62 -7.90
N MET A 120 4.74 -1.49 -7.07
CA MET A 120 3.72 -2.44 -7.50
C MET A 120 2.40 -1.77 -7.89
N GLN A 121 1.98 -0.72 -7.17
CA GLN A 121 0.82 0.07 -7.54
C GLN A 121 1.03 0.79 -8.88
N LEU A 122 2.21 1.36 -9.10
CA LEU A 122 2.55 1.99 -10.38
C LEU A 122 2.53 0.98 -11.54
N TYR A 123 3.09 -0.21 -11.33
CA TYR A 123 3.01 -1.31 -12.29
C TYR A 123 1.55 -1.65 -12.61
N ASN A 124 0.72 -1.87 -11.57
CA ASN A 124 -0.70 -2.20 -11.74
C ASN A 124 -1.47 -1.11 -12.52
N LEU A 125 -1.20 0.18 -12.24
CA LEU A 125 -1.83 1.29 -12.94
C LEU A 125 -1.41 1.34 -14.42
N LYS A 126 -0.13 1.12 -14.72
CA LYS A 126 0.36 1.10 -16.11
C LYS A 126 -0.20 -0.09 -16.88
N THR A 127 -0.28 -1.27 -16.25
CA THR A 127 -0.92 -2.44 -16.86
C THR A 127 -2.40 -2.17 -17.11
N LYS A 128 -3.14 -1.60 -16.15
CA LYS A 128 -4.54 -1.17 -16.33
C LYS A 128 -4.72 -0.23 -17.52
N ALA A 129 -3.81 0.72 -17.70
CA ALA A 129 -3.86 1.65 -18.82
C ALA A 129 -3.65 0.95 -20.18
N ILE A 130 -2.80 -0.08 -20.24
CA ILE A 130 -2.65 -0.90 -21.46
C ILE A 130 -3.94 -1.68 -21.72
N LEU A 131 -4.44 -2.40 -20.72
CA LEU A 131 -5.67 -3.19 -20.84
C LEU A 131 -6.90 -2.36 -21.23
N SER A 132 -7.05 -1.18 -20.64
CA SER A 132 -8.17 -0.29 -20.95
C SER A 132 -8.13 0.19 -22.40
N ARG A 133 -6.95 0.34 -23.00
CA ARG A 133 -6.83 0.66 -24.43
C ARG A 133 -7.18 -0.54 -25.28
N HIS A 134 -6.71 -1.73 -24.89
CA HIS A 134 -7.04 -2.99 -25.55
C HIS A 134 -8.57 -3.23 -25.61
N SER A 135 -9.25 -3.07 -24.47
CA SER A 135 -10.70 -3.26 -24.39
C SER A 135 -11.49 -2.24 -25.22
N LEU A 136 -10.99 -1.01 -25.34
CA LEU A 136 -11.59 0.00 -26.21
C LEU A 136 -11.42 -0.33 -27.70
N GLN A 137 -10.27 -0.90 -28.09
CA GLN A 137 -10.04 -1.33 -29.46
C GLN A 137 -10.94 -2.49 -29.86
N LEU A 138 -11.14 -3.48 -28.97
CA LEU A 138 -12.06 -4.60 -29.23
C LEU A 138 -13.55 -4.20 -29.28
N GLY A 139 -13.94 -3.11 -28.62
CA GLY A 139 -15.31 -2.60 -28.66
C GLY A 139 -15.63 -1.72 -29.88
N GLN A 140 -14.64 -1.46 -30.75
CA GLN A 140 -14.78 -0.68 -31.97
C GLN A 140 -14.77 -1.53 -33.25
N GLU A 141 -14.68 -2.87 -33.12
CA GLU A 141 -14.91 -3.85 -34.19
C GLU A 141 -16.34 -4.39 -34.14
#